data_AF-A0A0G0JZU7-F1
#
_entry.id   AF-A0A0G0JZU7-F1
#
_cell.length_a   1.000
_cell.length_b   1.000
_cell.length_c   1.000
_cell.angle_alpha   90.00
_cell.angle_beta   90.00
_cell.angle_gamma   90.00
#
_symmetry.space_group_name_H-M   'P 1'
#
loop_
_entity.id
_entity.type
_entity.pdbx_description
1 polymer ?
#
loop_
_entity_poly.entity_id
_entity_poly.type
_entity_poly.pdbx_seq_one_letter_code
_entity_poly.pdbx_strand_id
1 'polypeptide(L)'
;MKNKMKNLSKMFFGLLMALVVFTTGAQAAHAAVSIYAQDGGYYTAYGPGQYWYSVSNEGYCYDSGTCSPTTMKYTWSGCSLSNYAVWTNGNGPNGWATHDAYIPGTNATNTAAPYLLSYNSGSQFHFSINQNSYYDAWVRTDPSDPWWYNIGNVWLDDNPCNGTSKIGFDEQKIAD
;
A
#
# COMPACT_ATOMS: atom_id res chain seq x y z
N MET A 1 31.61 -49.04 -46.04
CA MET A 1 30.61 -48.13 -45.44
C MET A 1 30.29 -48.55 -44.00
N LYS A 2 31.07 -48.12 -42.99
CA LYS A 2 30.78 -48.33 -41.56
C LYS A 2 31.66 -47.34 -40.80
N ASN A 3 31.20 -46.09 -40.61
CA ASN A 3 31.78 -45.13 -39.63
C ASN A 3 31.15 -43.72 -39.64
N LYS A 4 30.07 -43.45 -40.38
CA LYS A 4 29.40 -42.13 -40.34
C LYS A 4 28.28 -41.98 -39.30
N MET A 5 27.84 -43.06 -38.65
CA MET A 5 26.68 -43.04 -37.73
C MET A 5 27.01 -42.83 -36.24
N LYS A 6 28.28 -42.67 -35.85
CA LYS A 6 28.63 -42.45 -34.41
C LYS A 6 28.68 -40.97 -34.00
N ASN A 7 28.76 -40.04 -34.95
CA ASN A 7 28.88 -38.61 -34.63
C ASN A 7 27.54 -37.86 -34.65
N LEU A 8 26.51 -38.38 -35.33
CA LEU A 8 25.19 -37.74 -35.36
C LEU A 8 24.44 -37.86 -34.01
N SER A 9 24.62 -38.97 -33.30
CA SER A 9 23.97 -39.20 -31.99
C SER A 9 24.53 -38.30 -30.88
N LYS A 10 25.80 -37.88 -30.97
CA LYS A 10 26.43 -37.00 -29.98
C LYS A 10 26.00 -35.53 -30.13
N MET A 11 25.69 -35.08 -31.35
CA MET A 11 25.23 -33.70 -31.58
C MET A 11 23.77 -33.50 -31.14
N PHE A 12 22.92 -34.52 -31.26
CA PHE A 12 21.53 -34.44 -30.78
C PHE A 12 21.39 -34.46 -29.25
N PHE A 13 22.29 -35.17 -28.54
CA PHE A 13 22.28 -35.16 -27.06
C PHE A 13 22.79 -33.83 -26.47
N GLY A 14 23.72 -33.16 -27.14
CA GLY A 14 24.21 -31.83 -26.71
C GLY A 14 23.17 -30.73 -26.92
N LEU A 15 22.40 -30.78 -28.01
CA LEU A 15 21.35 -29.79 -28.29
C LEU A 15 20.15 -29.94 -27.34
N LEU A 16 19.81 -31.18 -26.92
CA LEU A 16 18.72 -31.43 -25.97
C LEU A 16 19.09 -30.97 -24.55
N MET A 17 20.35 -31.16 -24.14
CA MET A 17 20.86 -30.65 -22.85
C MET A 17 20.98 -29.11 -22.83
N ALA A 18 21.25 -28.47 -23.97
CA ALA A 18 21.27 -27.01 -24.06
C ALA A 18 19.87 -26.38 -23.98
N LEU A 19 18.80 -27.12 -24.32
CA LEU A 19 17.42 -26.62 -24.22
C LEU A 19 16.84 -26.73 -22.80
N VAL A 20 17.34 -27.65 -21.98
CA VAL A 20 16.84 -27.88 -20.60
C VAL A 20 17.42 -26.87 -19.60
N VAL A 21 18.51 -26.17 -19.94
CA VAL A 21 19.15 -25.20 -19.03
C VAL A 21 18.58 -23.78 -19.15
N PHE A 22 17.73 -23.50 -20.14
CA PHE A 22 17.05 -22.20 -20.28
C PHE A 22 15.63 -22.15 -19.69
N THR A 23 15.17 -23.21 -19.03
CA THR A 23 13.87 -23.23 -18.34
C THR A 23 14.01 -23.17 -16.82
N THR A 24 15.09 -22.59 -16.29
CA THR A 24 15.02 -21.98 -14.96
C THR A 24 14.02 -20.85 -15.08
N GLY A 25 12.77 -21.17 -14.77
CA GLY A 25 11.65 -20.26 -14.88
C GLY A 25 12.06 -18.93 -14.31
N ALA A 26 11.81 -17.86 -15.08
CA ALA A 26 11.50 -16.59 -14.48
C ALA A 26 10.31 -16.87 -13.56
N GLN A 27 10.59 -17.20 -12.29
CA GLN A 27 9.66 -16.95 -11.23
C GLN A 27 9.42 -15.45 -11.36
N ALA A 28 8.27 -15.07 -11.90
CA ALA A 28 7.80 -13.72 -11.76
C ALA A 28 7.92 -13.44 -10.26
N ALA A 29 8.87 -12.58 -9.89
CA ALA A 29 8.97 -12.12 -8.53
C ALA A 29 7.59 -11.53 -8.22
N HIS A 30 6.83 -12.20 -7.36
CA HIS A 30 5.62 -11.61 -6.84
C HIS A 30 6.07 -10.38 -6.07
N ALA A 31 5.61 -9.21 -6.49
CA ALA A 31 5.67 -7.98 -5.71
C ALA A 31 5.28 -8.30 -4.26
N ALA A 32 6.17 -8.04 -3.31
CA ALA A 32 5.88 -8.12 -1.90
C ALA A 32 4.89 -7.01 -1.56
N VAL A 33 3.67 -7.41 -1.21
CA VAL A 33 2.62 -6.50 -0.76
C VAL A 33 2.58 -6.49 0.75
N SER A 34 2.74 -5.31 1.35
CA SER A 34 2.58 -5.07 2.78
C SER A 34 1.33 -4.24 3.03
N ILE A 35 0.48 -4.71 3.94
CA ILE A 35 -0.72 -4.02 4.39
C ILE A 35 -0.50 -3.53 5.81
N TYR A 36 -0.71 -2.23 5.99
CA TYR A 36 -0.60 -1.54 7.26
C TYR A 36 -2.01 -1.11 7.73
N ALA A 37 -2.68 -2.01 8.44
CA ALA A 37 -3.97 -1.85 9.13
C ALA A 37 -4.07 -0.77 10.23
N GLN A 38 -5.19 -0.08 10.24
CA GLN A 38 -5.54 0.84 11.31
C GLN A 38 -5.62 0.06 12.65
N ASP A 39 -5.02 0.60 13.73
CA ASP A 39 -4.81 -0.08 15.04
C ASP A 39 -3.91 -1.35 15.02
N GLY A 40 -3.21 -1.63 13.91
CA GLY A 40 -2.10 -2.58 13.90
C GLY A 40 -0.87 -2.09 14.67
N GLY A 41 0.15 -2.95 14.84
CA GLY A 41 1.37 -2.62 15.60
C GLY A 41 2.25 -1.50 15.00
N TYR A 42 1.93 -1.04 13.80
CA TYR A 42 2.57 0.07 13.09
C TYR A 42 1.70 1.33 13.06
N TYR A 43 0.47 1.28 13.56
CA TYR A 43 -0.44 2.42 13.59
C TYR A 43 -0.34 3.16 14.93
N THR A 44 -0.37 4.49 14.89
CA THR A 44 -0.52 5.31 16.10
C THR A 44 -1.46 6.48 15.83
N ALA A 45 -2.50 6.59 16.66
CA ALA A 45 -3.42 7.72 16.67
C ALA A 45 -2.98 8.76 17.70
N TYR A 46 -2.99 10.04 17.31
CA TYR A 46 -2.66 11.18 18.14
C TYR A 46 -3.86 12.13 18.27
N GLY A 47 -3.85 12.96 19.32
CA GLY A 47 -4.92 13.92 19.62
C GLY A 47 -5.91 13.44 20.68
N PRO A 48 -6.95 14.25 21.00
CA PRO A 48 -7.93 13.92 22.02
C PRO A 48 -8.74 12.67 21.68
N GLY A 49 -8.75 11.69 22.61
CA GLY A 49 -9.44 10.40 22.42
C GLY A 49 -10.94 10.51 22.13
N GLN A 50 -11.61 11.53 22.65
CA GLN A 50 -13.05 11.76 22.49
C GLN A 50 -13.49 12.12 21.05
N TYR A 51 -12.54 12.42 20.16
CA TYR A 51 -12.80 12.74 18.76
C TYR A 51 -12.48 11.58 17.80
N TRP A 52 -11.94 10.48 18.33
CA TRP A 52 -11.75 9.24 17.60
C TRP A 52 -12.99 8.37 17.71
N TYR A 53 -13.59 8.07 16.56
CA TYR A 53 -14.72 7.16 16.47
C TYR A 53 -14.28 5.91 15.70
N SER A 54 -14.80 4.75 16.08
CA SER A 54 -14.51 3.47 15.42
C SER A 54 -15.77 2.89 14.81
N VAL A 55 -15.60 2.23 13.67
CA VAL A 55 -16.66 1.45 13.01
C VAL A 55 -16.16 0.02 12.87
N SER A 56 -16.93 -0.93 13.38
CA SER A 56 -16.64 -2.35 13.23
C SER A 56 -17.19 -2.89 11.91
N ASN A 57 -16.56 -3.95 11.39
CA ASN A 57 -16.94 -4.60 10.13
C ASN A 57 -16.84 -3.64 8.95
N GLU A 58 -15.75 -2.90 8.90
CA GLU A 58 -15.48 -1.88 7.88
C GLU A 58 -13.96 -1.84 7.64
N GLY A 59 -13.58 -1.40 6.45
CA GLY A 59 -12.18 -1.29 6.02
C GLY A 59 -11.66 -2.52 5.30
N TYR A 60 -10.47 -2.41 4.71
CA TYR A 60 -9.91 -3.45 3.86
C TYR A 60 -9.70 -4.77 4.60
N CYS A 61 -9.29 -4.73 5.87
CA CYS A 61 -9.11 -5.94 6.66
C CYS A 61 -10.42 -6.70 6.87
N TYR A 62 -11.55 -5.99 6.99
CA TYR A 62 -12.87 -6.61 6.99
C TYR A 62 -13.21 -7.20 5.61
N ASP A 63 -13.11 -6.39 4.55
CA ASP A 63 -13.54 -6.78 3.20
C ASP A 63 -12.71 -7.92 2.61
N SER A 64 -11.41 -7.92 2.88
CA SER A 64 -10.49 -8.96 2.40
C SER A 64 -10.48 -10.21 3.28
N GLY A 65 -10.71 -10.07 4.59
CA GLY A 65 -10.50 -11.11 5.59
C GLY A 65 -9.03 -11.55 5.75
N THR A 66 -8.07 -10.77 5.23
CA THR A 66 -6.64 -11.15 5.19
C THR A 66 -5.78 -10.49 6.27
N CYS A 67 -6.33 -9.53 7.02
CA CYS A 67 -5.63 -8.82 8.08
C CYS A 67 -6.57 -8.47 9.23
N SER A 68 -6.00 -7.91 10.29
CA SER A 68 -6.73 -7.50 11.48
C SER A 68 -6.13 -6.22 12.05
N PRO A 69 -6.92 -5.41 12.78
CA PRO A 69 -8.35 -5.58 13.10
C PRO A 69 -9.29 -5.31 11.91
N THR A 70 -10.56 -5.77 12.01
CA THR A 70 -11.61 -5.54 11.00
C THR A 70 -12.44 -4.30 11.37
N THR A 71 -11.75 -3.20 11.60
CA THR A 71 -12.32 -1.93 12.06
C THR A 71 -11.66 -0.79 11.32
N MET A 72 -12.40 0.29 11.06
CA MET A 72 -11.83 1.57 10.66
C MET A 72 -12.03 2.63 11.75
N LYS A 73 -11.27 3.73 11.66
CA LYS A 73 -11.49 4.93 12.47
C LYS A 73 -11.94 6.10 11.61
N TYR A 74 -12.66 7.03 12.23
CA TYR A 74 -12.89 8.34 11.64
C TYR A 74 -12.85 9.46 12.68
N THR A 75 -12.59 10.67 12.21
CA THR A 75 -12.72 11.92 12.96
C THR A 75 -13.58 12.90 12.17
N TRP A 76 -13.95 14.03 12.79
CA TRP A 76 -14.60 15.14 12.10
C TRP A 76 -13.57 16.19 11.71
N SER A 77 -13.58 16.62 10.45
CA SER A 77 -12.63 17.60 9.95
C SER A 77 -12.83 18.98 10.54
N GLY A 78 -11.72 19.69 10.72
CA GLY A 78 -11.69 21.07 11.24
C GLY A 78 -10.76 22.00 10.47
N CYS A 79 -10.53 23.18 11.04
CA CYS A 79 -9.50 24.13 10.59
C CYS A 79 -8.35 24.34 11.62
N SER A 80 -8.33 23.50 12.65
CA SER A 80 -7.21 23.37 13.59
C SER A 80 -6.94 21.88 13.77
N LEU A 81 -5.65 21.49 13.73
CA LEU A 81 -5.25 20.11 13.94
C LEU A 81 -5.71 19.65 15.31
N SER A 82 -6.62 18.68 15.32
CA SER A 82 -7.15 18.09 16.54
C SER A 82 -6.62 16.66 16.68
N ASN A 83 -6.66 15.89 15.60
CA ASN A 83 -6.28 14.50 15.58
C ASN A 83 -5.54 14.15 14.27
N TYR A 84 -4.61 13.22 14.36
CA TYR A 84 -3.92 12.66 13.20
C TYR A 84 -3.48 11.24 13.48
N ALA A 85 -3.25 10.46 12.44
CA ALA A 85 -2.70 9.12 12.58
C ALA A 85 -1.41 8.96 11.78
N VAL A 86 -0.59 8.02 12.22
CA VAL A 86 0.66 7.64 11.58
C VAL A 86 0.69 6.14 11.37
N TRP A 87 0.97 5.73 10.14
CA TRP A 87 1.36 4.36 9.81
C TRP A 87 2.89 4.33 9.67
N THR A 88 3.54 3.69 10.63
CA THR A 88 4.98 3.55 10.71
C THR A 88 5.42 2.34 9.89
N ASN A 89 5.88 2.60 8.66
CA ASN A 89 6.22 1.53 7.72
C ASN A 89 7.64 0.96 7.95
N GLY A 90 8.30 1.37 9.04
CA GLY A 90 9.67 0.96 9.37
C GLY A 90 10.67 1.50 8.35
N ASN A 91 11.55 0.63 7.84
CA ASN A 91 12.46 0.98 6.74
C ASN A 91 11.79 0.89 5.36
N GLY A 92 10.51 0.49 5.27
CA GLY A 92 9.84 0.19 4.00
C GLY A 92 10.56 -0.90 3.19
N PRO A 93 10.07 -1.22 1.98
CA PRO A 93 10.89 -1.95 1.02
C PRO A 93 12.14 -1.12 0.68
N ASN A 94 13.31 -1.78 0.65
CA ASN A 94 14.56 -1.17 0.23
C ASN A 94 14.59 -1.13 -1.31
N GLY A 95 14.00 -0.09 -1.89
CA GLY A 95 13.81 0.02 -3.33
C GLY A 95 12.65 0.92 -3.74
N TRP A 96 12.30 0.82 -5.02
CA TRP A 96 11.14 1.50 -5.59
C TRP A 96 9.88 0.71 -5.26
N ALA A 97 8.87 1.39 -4.73
CA ALA A 97 7.58 0.79 -4.43
C ALA A 97 6.46 1.79 -4.71
N THR A 98 5.25 1.27 -4.75
CA THR A 98 4.03 2.06 -4.85
C THR A 98 3.33 2.15 -3.51
N HIS A 99 2.58 3.23 -3.29
CA HIS A 99 1.77 3.44 -2.10
C HIS A 99 0.31 3.68 -2.47
N ASP A 100 -0.59 2.99 -1.79
CA ASP A 100 -2.04 3.17 -1.93
C ASP A 100 -2.67 3.32 -0.53
N ALA A 101 -3.67 4.19 -0.39
CA ALA A 101 -4.50 4.30 0.80
C ALA A 101 -5.85 3.62 0.54
N TYR A 102 -6.35 2.83 1.48
CA TYR A 102 -7.72 2.31 1.39
C TYR A 102 -8.71 3.36 1.84
N ILE A 103 -9.76 3.57 1.04
CA ILE A 103 -10.88 4.44 1.40
C ILE A 103 -12.07 3.55 1.74
N PRO A 104 -12.48 3.48 3.02
CA PRO A 104 -13.64 2.69 3.43
C PRO A 104 -14.92 3.31 2.90
N GLY A 105 -15.92 2.48 2.67
CA GLY A 105 -17.22 2.88 2.16
C GLY A 105 -18.06 3.67 3.14
N THR A 106 -17.83 3.51 4.44
CA THR A 106 -18.55 4.22 5.49
C THR A 106 -17.70 5.35 6.08
N ASN A 107 -18.32 6.48 6.47
CA ASN A 107 -17.71 7.55 7.29
C ASN A 107 -16.38 8.17 6.79
N ALA A 108 -16.03 8.02 5.51
CA ALA A 108 -14.90 8.70 4.85
C ALA A 108 -15.43 9.69 3.79
N THR A 109 -15.88 10.87 4.21
CA THR A 109 -16.65 11.80 3.35
C THR A 109 -15.95 13.12 3.08
N ASN A 110 -14.70 13.29 3.49
CA ASN A 110 -13.95 14.52 3.19
C ASN A 110 -13.49 14.55 1.73
N THR A 111 -13.54 15.74 1.13
CA THR A 111 -13.21 15.94 -0.28
C THR A 111 -11.74 16.28 -0.54
N ALA A 112 -10.95 16.51 0.51
CA ALA A 112 -9.52 16.78 0.44
C ALA A 112 -8.81 16.31 1.72
N ALA A 113 -8.96 15.02 2.06
CA ALA A 113 -8.32 14.43 3.23
C ALA A 113 -6.78 14.54 3.07
N PRO A 114 -6.08 15.22 3.99
CA PRO A 114 -4.68 15.60 3.82
C PRO A 114 -3.75 14.48 4.29
N TYR A 115 -3.00 13.91 3.34
CA TYR A 115 -2.00 12.90 3.62
C TYR A 115 -0.59 13.47 3.44
N LEU A 116 0.36 12.87 4.17
CA LEU A 116 1.78 13.08 4.00
C LEU A 116 2.46 11.72 3.88
N LEU A 117 3.24 11.53 2.82
CA LEU A 117 4.08 10.35 2.60
C LEU A 117 5.54 10.74 2.78
N SER A 118 6.29 10.02 3.61
CA SER A 118 7.75 10.14 3.63
C SER A 118 8.40 9.10 2.73
N TYR A 119 9.53 9.46 2.13
CA TYR A 119 10.31 8.60 1.25
C TYR A 119 11.79 9.01 1.25
N ASN A 120 12.65 8.18 0.66
CA ASN A 120 14.08 8.46 0.46
C ASN A 120 14.77 8.99 1.74
N SER A 121 14.54 8.32 2.87
CA SER A 121 15.16 8.61 4.17
C SER A 121 14.92 10.02 4.74
N GLY A 122 13.90 10.75 4.27
CA GLY A 122 13.52 12.04 4.84
C GLY A 122 12.81 13.02 3.90
N SER A 123 12.68 12.68 2.62
CA SER A 123 11.85 13.46 1.70
C SER A 123 10.37 13.27 2.02
N GLN A 124 9.56 14.27 1.67
CA GLN A 124 8.13 14.33 2.01
C GLN A 124 7.31 14.71 0.79
N PHE A 125 6.15 14.07 0.64
CA PHE A 125 5.16 14.37 -0.38
C PHE A 125 3.79 14.58 0.28
N HIS A 126 3.25 15.79 0.12
CA HIS A 126 1.92 16.14 0.59
C HIS A 126 0.92 15.95 -0.54
N PHE A 127 -0.19 15.29 -0.24
CA PHE A 127 -1.26 15.06 -1.21
C PHE A 127 -2.61 15.05 -0.50
N SER A 128 -3.68 15.10 -1.28
CA SER A 128 -5.04 15.01 -0.74
C SER A 128 -5.85 13.99 -1.51
N ILE A 129 -6.66 13.22 -0.79
CA ILE A 129 -7.62 12.29 -1.40
C ILE A 129 -9.03 12.81 -1.16
N ASN A 130 -9.83 12.85 -2.23
CA ASN A 130 -11.28 13.04 -2.11
C ASN A 130 -11.93 11.72 -1.70
N GLN A 131 -11.98 11.45 -0.40
CA GLN A 131 -12.54 10.21 0.14
C GLN A 131 -14.01 10.04 -0.25
N ASN A 132 -14.76 11.14 -0.38
CA ASN A 132 -16.15 11.11 -0.82
C ASN A 132 -16.38 10.60 -2.26
N SER A 133 -15.31 10.42 -3.04
CA SER A 133 -15.38 9.89 -4.42
C SER A 133 -15.03 8.41 -4.54
N TYR A 134 -14.64 7.77 -3.44
CA TYR A 134 -14.23 6.37 -3.40
C TYR A 134 -15.04 5.61 -2.34
N TYR A 135 -15.19 4.31 -2.53
CA TYR A 135 -15.95 3.42 -1.66
C TYR A 135 -15.30 2.04 -1.77
N ASP A 136 -14.89 1.47 -0.65
CA ASP A 136 -14.22 0.16 -0.53
C ASP A 136 -13.11 -0.03 -1.60
N ALA A 137 -12.20 0.95 -1.68
CA ALA A 137 -11.24 1.04 -2.78
C ALA A 137 -9.84 1.48 -2.36
N TRP A 138 -8.84 0.88 -3.00
CA TRP A 138 -7.45 1.35 -2.96
C TRP A 138 -7.24 2.54 -3.88
N VAL A 139 -6.70 3.64 -3.34
CA VAL A 139 -6.39 4.87 -4.07
C VAL A 139 -4.89 5.10 -4.06
N ARG A 140 -4.29 5.12 -5.26
CA ARG A 140 -2.88 5.40 -5.47
C ARG A 140 -2.54 6.85 -5.09
N THR A 141 -1.48 7.04 -4.29
CA THR A 141 -1.03 8.38 -3.86
C THR A 141 -0.71 9.32 -5.01
N ASP A 142 0.05 8.84 -6.00
CA ASP A 142 0.31 9.57 -7.24
C ASP A 142 0.08 8.62 -8.42
N PRO A 143 -1.07 8.72 -9.11
CA PRO A 143 -1.35 7.88 -10.28
C PRO A 143 -0.46 8.18 -11.49
N SER A 144 0.15 9.37 -11.54
CA SER A 144 0.96 9.83 -12.66
C SER A 144 2.44 9.46 -12.54
N ASP A 145 2.96 9.50 -11.31
CA ASP A 145 4.29 9.01 -10.95
C ASP A 145 4.22 8.16 -9.67
N PRO A 146 3.85 6.87 -9.81
CA PRO A 146 3.48 6.05 -8.66
C PRO A 146 4.66 5.52 -7.84
N TRP A 147 5.90 5.72 -8.31
CA TRP A 147 7.08 5.06 -7.78
C TRP A 147 7.83 5.93 -6.78
N TRP A 148 7.97 5.41 -5.56
CA TRP A 148 8.64 6.07 -4.46
C TRP A 148 9.81 5.21 -3.99
N TYR A 149 10.99 5.80 -3.89
CA TYR A 149 12.17 5.10 -3.38
C TYR A 149 12.19 5.12 -1.85
N ASN A 150 12.27 3.96 -1.21
CA ASN A 150 12.32 3.78 0.26
C ASN A 150 11.17 4.51 0.98
N ILE A 151 9.95 4.02 0.79
CA ILE A 151 8.75 4.56 1.45
C ILE A 151 8.89 4.42 2.97
N GLY A 152 8.78 5.54 3.67
CA GLY A 152 8.75 5.60 5.14
C GLY A 152 7.32 5.69 5.66
N ASN A 153 7.14 6.43 6.75
CA ASN A 153 5.85 6.65 7.39
C ASN A 153 4.86 7.41 6.50
N VAL A 154 3.58 7.20 6.81
CA VAL A 154 2.44 7.90 6.23
C VAL A 154 1.66 8.57 7.35
N TRP A 155 1.25 9.82 7.15
CA TRP A 155 0.36 10.54 8.05
C TRP A 155 -0.95 10.89 7.35
N LEU A 156 -2.02 10.96 8.14
CA LEU A 156 -3.30 11.53 7.75
C LEU A 156 -3.75 12.47 8.87
N ASP A 157 -4.05 13.71 8.52
CA ASP A 157 -4.51 14.73 9.47
C ASP A 157 -6.01 14.98 9.35
N ASP A 158 -6.65 15.43 10.42
CA ASP A 158 -8.06 15.83 10.40
C ASP A 158 -8.32 17.31 10.07
N ASN A 159 -7.30 18.03 9.59
CA ASN A 159 -7.33 19.48 9.44
C ASN A 159 -7.15 20.00 8.00
N PRO A 160 -8.04 19.65 7.06
CA PRO A 160 -8.00 20.19 5.71
C PRO A 160 -8.52 21.63 5.58
N CYS A 161 -9.10 22.24 6.63
CA CYS A 161 -9.75 23.56 6.55
C CYS A 161 -10.82 23.70 5.43
N ASN A 162 -11.47 22.60 5.03
CA ASN A 162 -12.45 22.58 3.92
C ASN A 162 -13.91 22.35 4.39
N GLY A 163 -14.20 22.64 5.66
CA GLY A 163 -15.51 22.46 6.28
C GLY A 163 -15.55 21.28 7.26
N THR A 164 -16.76 20.92 7.69
CA THR A 164 -16.99 19.81 8.62
C THR A 164 -17.56 18.60 7.88
N SER A 165 -16.73 17.59 7.70
CA SER A 165 -17.09 16.27 7.16
C SER A 165 -16.30 15.20 7.92
N LYS A 166 -16.45 13.92 7.55
CA LYS A 166 -15.73 12.84 8.23
C LYS A 166 -14.47 12.49 7.46
N ILE A 167 -13.35 12.30 8.14
CA ILE A 167 -12.11 11.78 7.56
C ILE A 167 -11.95 10.34 8.04
N GLY A 168 -11.92 9.40 7.10
CA GLY A 168 -11.70 7.98 7.38
C GLY A 168 -10.21 7.65 7.45
N PHE A 169 -9.83 6.89 8.46
CA PHE A 169 -8.48 6.40 8.71
C PHE A 169 -8.52 4.89 8.59
N ASP A 170 -7.75 4.38 7.64
CA ASP A 170 -7.82 2.97 7.26
C ASP A 170 -6.48 2.47 6.68
N GLU A 171 -6.45 1.21 6.24
CA GLU A 171 -5.26 0.53 5.76
C GLU A 171 -4.42 1.32 4.75
N GLN A 172 -3.09 1.25 4.88
CA GLN A 172 -2.13 1.65 3.86
C GLN A 172 -1.52 0.41 3.19
N LYS A 173 -1.24 0.48 1.88
CA LYS A 173 -0.60 -0.60 1.12
C LYS A 173 0.68 -0.11 0.50
N ILE A 174 1.72 -0.94 0.62
CA ILE A 174 3.00 -0.76 -0.10
C ILE A 174 3.27 -2.01 -0.92
N ALA A 175 3.62 -1.83 -2.20
CA ALA A 175 3.97 -2.93 -3.11
C ALA A 175 5.22 -2.59 -3.93
N ASP A 176 6.23 -3.47 -3.91
CA ASP A 176 7.51 -3.35 -4.61
C ASP A 176 7.56 -4.00 -6.01
#